data_AF-A0A959BSY8-F1
#
_entry.id   AF-A0A959BSY8-F1
#
_cell.length_a   1.000
_cell.length_b   1.000
_cell.length_c   1.000
_cell.angle_alpha   90.00
_cell.angle_beta   90.00
_cell.angle_gamma   90.00
#
_symmetry.space_group_name_H-M   'P 1'
#
loop_
_entity.id
_entity.type
_entity.pdbx_description
1 polymer ?
#
loop_
_entity_poly.entity_id
_entity_poly.type
_entity_poly.pdbx_seq_one_letter_code
_entity_poly.pdbx_strand_id
1 'polypeptide(L)'
;AVELVRRQRPSLMIDGPMQADVALDLNSLKETYPFANLSKRPNLLIFPNLDAGNTSLKLVRKLIKAHYIGPILIGLKKPIHLLARGVEVNMISNITAIASVDAQRVEDALKKESLQPVNAW
;
A
#
# COMPACT_ATOMS: atom_id res chain seq x y z
N ALA A 1 7.96 5.65 -13.02
CA ALA A 1 7.66 4.94 -11.76
C ALA A 1 7.32 3.47 -11.99
N VAL A 2 6.29 3.15 -12.78
CA VAL A 2 5.87 1.75 -13.04
C VAL A 2 7.00 0.89 -13.61
N GLU A 3 7.73 1.39 -14.61
CA GLU A 3 8.88 0.65 -15.18
C GLU A 3 9.97 0.33 -14.16
N LEU A 4 10.25 1.23 -13.22
CA LEU A 4 11.23 1.01 -12.15
C LEU A 4 10.77 -0.12 -11.23
N VAL A 5 9.50 -0.12 -10.84
CA VAL A 5 8.92 -1.18 -10.01
C VAL A 5 8.94 -2.51 -10.75
N ARG A 6 8.62 -2.53 -12.05
CA ARG A 6 8.69 -3.76 -12.87
C ARG A 6 10.12 -4.31 -12.96
N ARG A 7 11.13 -3.44 -13.07
CA ARG A 7 12.54 -3.87 -13.06
C ARG A 7 12.96 -4.43 -11.70
N GLN A 8 12.55 -3.81 -10.60
CA GLN A 8 12.93 -4.23 -9.24
C GLN A 8 12.13 -5.42 -8.70
N ARG A 9 10.86 -5.55 -9.11
CA ARG A 9 9.92 -6.58 -8.67
C ARG A 9 9.10 -7.09 -9.87
N PRO A 10 9.69 -7.88 -10.78
CA PRO A 10 9.02 -8.33 -12.01
C PRO A 10 7.77 -9.19 -11.76
N SER A 11 7.69 -9.87 -10.61
CA SER A 11 6.54 -10.69 -10.23
C SER A 11 5.33 -9.89 -9.73
N LEU A 12 5.49 -8.58 -9.47
CA LEU A 12 4.39 -7.75 -8.98
C LEU A 12 3.46 -7.38 -10.14
N MET A 13 2.17 -7.68 -9.98
CA MET A 13 1.14 -7.23 -10.92
C MET A 13 0.91 -5.73 -10.74
N ILE A 14 1.37 -4.92 -11.70
CA ILE A 14 1.29 -3.46 -11.66
C ILE A 14 1.14 -2.89 -13.06
N ASP A 15 0.23 -1.92 -13.21
CA ASP A 15 0.06 -1.11 -14.42
C ASP A 15 -0.10 0.38 -14.08
N GLY A 16 0.10 1.21 -15.09
CA GLY A 16 -0.06 2.66 -15.03
C GLY A 16 0.95 3.38 -15.94
N PRO A 17 0.83 4.71 -16.10
CA PRO A 17 -0.21 5.56 -15.53
C PRO A 17 -1.58 5.27 -16.18
N MET A 18 -2.64 5.37 -15.40
CA MET A 18 -4.03 5.22 -15.87
C MET A 18 -4.99 5.99 -14.97
N GLN A 19 -6.18 6.26 -15.48
CA GLN A 19 -7.25 6.89 -14.71
C GLN A 19 -7.87 5.87 -13.73
N ALA A 20 -8.30 6.35 -12.56
CA ALA A 20 -8.74 5.48 -11.46
C ALA A 20 -10.06 4.75 -11.77
N ASP A 21 -10.95 5.38 -12.52
CA ASP A 21 -12.19 4.78 -13.02
C ASP A 21 -11.89 3.62 -13.98
N VAL A 22 -11.01 3.82 -14.96
CA VAL A 22 -10.57 2.77 -15.89
C VAL A 22 -9.86 1.63 -15.14
N ALA A 23 -9.03 1.95 -14.13
CA ALA A 23 -8.34 0.95 -13.34
C ALA A 23 -9.31 0.05 -12.55
N LEU A 24 -10.44 0.59 -12.07
CA LEU A 24 -11.38 -0.11 -11.20
C LEU A 24 -12.46 -0.90 -11.94
N ASP A 25 -12.68 -0.63 -13.23
CA ASP A 25 -13.54 -1.39 -14.13
C ASP A 25 -12.73 -2.24 -15.11
N LEU A 26 -12.74 -3.57 -14.91
CA LEU A 26 -12.01 -4.50 -15.76
C LEU A 26 -12.47 -4.50 -17.22
N ASN A 27 -13.72 -4.13 -17.50
CA ASN A 27 -14.22 -4.05 -18.87
C ASN A 27 -13.60 -2.85 -19.57
N SER A 28 -13.74 -1.66 -18.99
CA SER A 28 -13.10 -0.43 -19.50
C SER A 28 -11.58 -0.56 -19.57
N LEU A 29 -10.95 -1.25 -18.61
CA LEU A 29 -9.51 -1.52 -18.63
C LEU A 29 -9.11 -2.32 -19.85
N LYS A 30 -9.80 -3.43 -20.16
CA LYS A 30 -9.47 -4.28 -21.31
C LYS A 30 -9.72 -3.58 -22.64
N GLU A 31 -10.74 -2.73 -22.70
CA GLU A 31 -11.06 -1.94 -23.89
C GLU A 31 -10.02 -0.83 -24.13
N THR A 32 -9.68 -0.08 -23.08
CA THR A 32 -8.76 1.08 -23.18
C THR A 32 -7.29 0.67 -23.19
N TYR A 33 -6.96 -0.40 -22.46
CA TYR A 33 -5.61 -0.90 -22.24
C TYR A 33 -5.55 -2.43 -22.41
N PRO A 34 -5.71 -2.96 -23.63
CA PRO A 34 -5.70 -4.41 -23.88
C PRO A 34 -4.34 -5.07 -23.55
N PHE A 35 -3.29 -4.27 -23.39
CA PHE A 35 -1.93 -4.68 -23.01
C PHE A 35 -1.67 -4.60 -21.49
N ALA A 36 -2.66 -4.23 -20.68
CA ALA A 36 -2.51 -4.18 -19.22
C ALA A 36 -2.25 -5.59 -18.66
N ASN A 37 -1.35 -5.69 -17.69
CA ASN A 37 -1.03 -6.94 -16.98
C ASN A 37 -2.04 -7.26 -15.85
N LEU A 38 -2.84 -6.27 -15.44
CA LEU A 38 -3.90 -6.38 -14.47
C LEU A 38 -4.99 -7.34 -14.98
N SER A 39 -4.98 -8.56 -14.46
CA SER A 39 -6.00 -9.58 -14.74
C SER A 39 -7.14 -9.58 -13.72
N LYS A 40 -6.99 -8.82 -12.62
CA LYS A 40 -7.94 -8.71 -11.52
C LYS A 40 -8.12 -7.25 -11.13
N ARG A 41 -9.26 -6.95 -10.50
CA ARG A 41 -9.54 -5.61 -9.98
C ARG A 41 -8.41 -5.20 -9.02
N PRO A 42 -7.80 -4.02 -9.20
CA PRO A 42 -6.71 -3.57 -8.35
C PRO A 42 -7.21 -3.35 -6.91
N ASN A 43 -6.37 -3.70 -5.96
CA ASN A 43 -6.59 -3.51 -4.53
C ASN A 43 -5.68 -2.42 -3.92
N LEU A 44 -4.79 -1.85 -4.72
CA LEU A 44 -3.86 -0.78 -4.33
C LEU A 44 -3.84 0.29 -5.42
N LEU A 45 -4.04 1.55 -5.01
CA LEU A 45 -3.95 2.71 -5.89
C LEU A 45 -2.78 3.58 -5.43
N ILE A 46 -1.83 3.83 -6.32
CA ILE A 46 -0.68 4.69 -6.07
C ILE A 46 -0.92 6.03 -6.76
N PHE A 47 -0.95 7.10 -5.96
CA PHE A 47 -1.19 8.46 -6.45
C PHE A 47 0.12 9.15 -6.84
N PRO A 48 0.10 10.06 -7.83
CA PRO A 48 1.31 10.72 -8.33
C PRO A 48 1.92 11.69 -7.32
N ASN A 49 1.14 12.19 -6.36
CA ASN A 49 1.57 13.11 -5.32
C ASN A 49 0.63 13.08 -4.10
N LEU A 50 1.01 13.82 -3.06
CA LEU A 50 0.28 13.90 -1.79
C LEU A 50 -1.10 14.53 -1.96
N ASP A 51 -1.24 15.58 -2.78
CA ASP A 51 -2.51 16.29 -2.96
C ASP A 51 -3.58 15.40 -3.60
N ALA A 52 -3.22 14.67 -4.64
CA ALA A 52 -4.09 13.70 -5.29
C ALA A 52 -4.50 12.57 -4.33
N GLY A 53 -3.56 12.02 -3.57
CA GLY A 53 -3.82 10.96 -2.59
C GLY A 53 -4.70 11.43 -1.42
N ASN A 54 -4.39 12.57 -0.83
CA ASN A 54 -5.10 13.11 0.32
C ASN A 54 -6.53 13.56 -0.05
N THR A 55 -6.70 14.22 -1.20
CA THR A 55 -8.01 14.64 -1.71
C THR A 55 -8.89 13.43 -1.99
N SER A 56 -8.36 12.45 -2.74
CA SER A 56 -9.09 11.22 -3.07
C SER A 56 -9.47 10.44 -1.81
N LEU A 57 -8.55 10.28 -0.86
CA LEU A 57 -8.82 9.56 0.39
C LEU A 57 -9.92 10.24 1.21
N LYS A 58 -9.85 11.56 1.39
CA LYS A 58 -10.87 12.31 2.15
C LYS A 58 -12.24 12.27 1.47
N LEU A 59 -12.26 12.38 0.14
CA LEU A 59 -13.48 12.28 -0.65
C LEU A 59 -14.12 10.90 -0.50
N VAL A 60 -13.34 9.84 -0.75
CA VAL A 60 -13.80 8.46 -0.61
C VAL A 60 -14.33 8.22 0.80
N ARG A 61 -13.58 8.59 1.85
CA ARG A 61 -14.00 8.46 3.26
C ARG A 61 -15.32 9.16 3.57
N LYS A 62 -15.65 10.26 2.88
CA LYS A 62 -16.92 10.98 3.09
C LYS A 62 -18.08 10.33 2.34
N LEU A 63 -17.81 9.76 1.17
CA LEU A 63 -18.83 9.15 0.29
C LEU A 63 -19.19 7.72 0.67
N ILE A 64 -18.22 6.94 1.16
CA ILE A 64 -18.44 5.53 1.47
C ILE A 64 -18.68 5.32 2.97
N LYS A 65 -19.64 4.45 3.30
CA LYS A 65 -19.81 3.91 4.66
C LYS A 65 -18.88 2.71 4.86
N ALA A 66 -17.58 2.94 4.83
CA ALA A 66 -16.58 1.88 5.05
C ALA A 66 -15.74 2.16 6.29
N HIS A 67 -15.21 1.08 6.86
CA HIS A 67 -14.23 1.17 7.93
C HIS A 67 -12.91 1.68 7.35
N TYR A 68 -12.42 2.78 7.93
CA TYR A 68 -11.14 3.36 7.61
C TYR A 68 -10.15 3.02 8.73
N ILE A 69 -8.94 2.58 8.37
CA ILE A 69 -7.82 2.39 9.29
C ILE A 69 -6.62 3.16 8.74
N GLY A 70 -6.07 4.07 9.53
CA GLY A 70 -4.88 4.84 9.15
C GLY A 70 -4.81 6.25 9.74
N PRO A 71 -3.77 7.02 9.38
CA PRO A 71 -2.73 6.68 8.40
C PRO A 71 -1.73 5.63 8.91
N ILE A 72 -1.27 4.75 8.02
CA ILE A 72 -0.23 3.75 8.30
C ILE A 72 1.07 4.24 7.67
N LEU A 73 2.13 4.36 8.48
CA LEU A 73 3.46 4.74 8.01
C LEU A 73 4.26 3.49 7.66
N ILE A 74 4.94 3.51 6.52
CA ILE A 74 5.74 2.40 6.00
C ILE A 74 7.15 2.89 5.64
N GLY A 75 8.12 1.98 5.62
CA GLY A 75 9.50 2.26 5.20
C GLY A 75 10.45 2.76 6.29
N LEU A 76 10.00 2.82 7.55
CA LEU A 76 10.85 3.15 8.70
C LEU A 76 11.60 1.92 9.23
N LYS A 77 12.77 2.13 9.86
CA LYS A 77 13.57 1.05 10.49
C LYS A 77 12.89 0.41 11.71
N LYS A 78 12.04 1.16 12.40
CA LYS A 78 11.19 0.68 13.50
C LYS A 78 9.77 1.17 13.25
N PRO A 79 8.73 0.40 13.61
CA PRO A 79 7.35 0.79 13.37
C PRO A 79 6.98 1.98 14.27
N ILE A 80 6.59 3.07 13.63
CA ILE A 80 6.05 4.26 14.28
C ILE A 80 4.81 4.63 13.47
N HIS A 81 3.68 4.84 14.14
CA HIS A 81 2.44 5.27 13.50
C HIS A 81 1.91 6.52 14.18
N LEU A 82 1.23 7.37 13.40
CA LEU A 82 0.68 8.63 13.87
C LEU A 82 -0.84 8.52 14.00
N LEU A 83 -1.35 9.00 15.13
CA LEU A 83 -2.78 9.13 15.38
C LEU A 83 -3.17 10.61 15.26
N ALA A 84 -4.29 10.86 14.58
CA ALA A 84 -4.88 12.19 14.57
C ALA A 84 -5.54 12.50 15.92
N ARG A 85 -5.69 13.79 16.25
CA ARG A 85 -6.48 14.20 17.41
C ARG A 85 -7.95 13.85 17.19
N GLY A 86 -8.63 13.39 18.25
CA GLY A 86 -10.06 13.05 18.20
C GLY A 86 -10.38 11.74 17.47
N VAL A 87 -9.43 10.83 17.36
CA VAL A 87 -9.70 9.48 16.83
C VAL A 87 -10.46 8.64 17.85
N GLU A 88 -11.34 7.78 17.33
CA GLU A 88 -12.08 6.80 18.13
C GLU A 88 -11.14 5.80 18.82
N VAL A 89 -11.54 5.29 19.98
CA VAL A 89 -10.77 4.29 20.75
C VAL A 89 -10.46 3.05 19.91
N ASN A 90 -11.40 2.63 19.06
CA ASN A 90 -11.21 1.50 18.14
C ASN A 90 -10.07 1.74 17.16
N MET A 91 -9.85 2.97 16.70
CA MET A 91 -8.72 3.31 15.83
C MET A 91 -7.39 3.15 16.57
N ILE A 92 -7.33 3.58 17.84
CA ILE A 92 -6.14 3.44 18.67
C ILE A 92 -5.79 1.95 18.80
N SER A 93 -6.78 1.13 19.17
CA SER A 93 -6.61 -0.33 19.29
C SER A 93 -6.14 -0.97 17.97
N ASN A 94 -6.75 -0.62 16.85
CA ASN A 94 -6.38 -1.13 15.53
C ASN A 94 -4.93 -0.76 15.15
N ILE A 95 -4.53 0.49 15.36
CA ILE A 95 -3.17 0.95 15.03
C ILE A 95 -2.14 0.33 15.98
N THR A 96 -2.47 0.13 17.26
CA THR A 96 -1.61 -0.61 18.19
C THR A 96 -1.40 -2.04 17.73
N ALA A 97 -2.45 -2.75 17.32
CA ALA A 97 -2.34 -4.11 16.80
C ALA A 97 -1.45 -4.19 15.56
N ILE A 98 -1.62 -3.24 14.62
CA ILE A 98 -0.76 -3.14 13.43
C ILE A 98 0.70 -2.87 13.83
N ALA A 99 0.95 -1.91 14.74
CA ALA A 99 2.30 -1.60 15.20
C ALA A 99 3.00 -2.80 15.85
N SER A 100 2.26 -3.60 16.63
CA SER A 100 2.79 -4.83 17.25
C SER A 100 3.21 -5.86 16.21
N VAL A 101 2.38 -6.09 15.18
CA VAL A 101 2.70 -7.02 14.09
C VAL A 101 3.88 -6.51 13.26
N ASP A 102 3.93 -5.21 12.97
CA ASP A 102 5.04 -4.63 12.22
C ASP A 102 6.35 -4.73 13.00
N ALA A 103 6.32 -4.59 14.34
CA ALA A 103 7.50 -4.76 15.18
C ALA A 103 8.05 -6.20 15.10
N GLN A 104 7.17 -7.20 15.18
CA GLN A 104 7.53 -8.61 15.05
C GLN A 104 8.14 -8.90 13.67
N ARG A 105 7.55 -8.36 12.60
CA ARG A 105 8.07 -8.53 11.23
C ARG A 105 9.45 -7.94 11.03
N VAL A 106 9.72 -6.77 11.61
CA VAL A 106 11.05 -6.14 11.58
C VAL A 106 12.05 -7.04 12.32
N GLU A 107 11.69 -7.55 13.50
CA GLU A 107 12.56 -8.46 14.26
C GLU A 107 12.86 -9.75 13.50
N ASP A 108 11.86 -10.37 12.88
CA ASP A 108 12.02 -11.59 12.08
C ASP A 108 12.90 -11.37 10.85
N ALA A 109 12.78 -10.21 10.20
CA ALA A 109 13.63 -9.84 9.08
C ALA A 109 15.10 -9.70 9.52
N LEU A 110 15.36 -9.02 10.64
CA LEU A 110 16.71 -8.87 11.21
C LEU A 110 17.32 -10.22 11.62
N LYS A 111 16.52 -11.11 12.22
CA LYS A 111 16.97 -12.48 12.55
C LYS A 111 17.34 -13.25 11.30
N LYS A 112 16.52 -13.21 10.25
CA LYS A 112 16.82 -13.89 8.97
C LYS A 112 18.10 -13.37 8.33
N GLU A 113 18.34 -12.07 8.37
CA GLU A 113 19.57 -11.45 7.87
C GLU A 113 20.81 -11.89 8.68
N SER A 114 20.69 -11.97 10.01
CA SER A 114 21.77 -12.46 10.88
C SER A 114 22.08 -13.96 10.73
N LEU A 115 21.14 -14.74 10.17
CA LEU A 115 21.27 -16.18 9.94
C LEU A 115 21.76 -16.51 8.52
N GLN A 116 21.88 -15.53 7.62
CA GLN A 116 22.56 -15.76 6.34
C GLN A 116 24.07 -15.76 6.60
N PRO A 117 24.79 -16.84 6.27
CA PRO A 117 26.22 -16.89 6.49
C PRO A 117 26.90 -15.75 5.72
N VAL A 118 27.56 -14.87 6.48
CA VAL A 118 28.52 -13.92 5.93
C VAL A 118 29.60 -14.80 5.29
N ASN A 119 29.63 -14.79 3.95
CA ASN A 119 30.55 -15.52 3.06
C ASN A 119 30.06 -16.92 2.63
N ALA A 120 29.27 -16.95 1.56
CA ALA A 120 29.31 -18.04 0.60
C ALA A 120 29.76 -17.46 -0.76
N TRP A 121 31.08 -17.27 -0.87
CA TRP A 121 31.93 -17.05 -2.06
C TRP A 121 31.42 -16.03 -3.10
#